data_AF-A0AAE9DHJ5-F1
#
_entry.id   AF-A0AAE9DHJ5-F1
#
_cell.length_a   1.000
_cell.length_b   1.000
_cell.length_c   1.000
_cell.angle_alpha   90.00
_cell.angle_beta   90.00
_cell.angle_gamma   90.00
#
_symmetry.space_group_name_H-M   'P 1'
#
loop_
_entity.id
_entity.type
_entity.pdbx_description
1 polymer ?
#
loop_
_entity_poly.entity_id
_entity_poly.type
_entity_poly.pdbx_seq_one_letter_code
_entity_poly.pdbx_strand_id
1 'polypeptide(L)'
;MSNFQPSDVCAHCARPISGRAFNVHSCRHLFHRECLEIAMIPFLTAEDVARMKTLINDEDRVLGQMKAEQLAGNAKGFVEKQDKYLKIAALIGNIVGNECPLCGDIAISQIDKKFMSDEEFATDLNSWIL
;
A
#
# COMPACT_ATOMS: atom_id res chain seq x y z
N MET A 1 5.40 -17.18 -13.33
CA MET A 1 4.31 -16.18 -13.44
C MET A 1 3.29 -16.51 -12.38
N SER A 2 3.05 -15.61 -11.43
CA SER A 2 2.04 -15.77 -10.38
C SER A 2 0.65 -15.56 -11.02
N ASN A 3 -0.15 -16.63 -11.11
CA ASN A 3 -1.51 -16.57 -11.66
C ASN A 3 -2.47 -16.07 -10.56
N PHE A 4 -2.93 -14.82 -10.68
CA PHE A 4 -4.05 -14.28 -9.89
C PHE A 4 -5.38 -14.71 -10.53
N GLN A 5 -6.36 -15.10 -9.70
CA GLN A 5 -7.71 -15.46 -10.12
C GLN A 5 -8.63 -14.24 -9.97
N PRO A 6 -9.66 -14.05 -10.82
CA PRO A 6 -10.63 -12.96 -10.67
C PRO A 6 -11.31 -12.89 -9.28
N SER A 7 -11.31 -14.00 -8.55
CA SER A 7 -11.81 -14.12 -7.18
C SER A 7 -10.82 -13.64 -6.09
N ASP A 8 -9.56 -13.33 -6.41
CA ASP A 8 -8.64 -12.94 -5.34
C ASP A 8 -8.97 -11.56 -4.78
N VAL A 9 -8.78 -11.46 -3.48
CA VAL A 9 -9.14 -10.30 -2.67
C VAL A 9 -7.89 -9.65 -2.07
N CYS A 10 -8.00 -8.36 -1.79
CA CYS A 10 -6.99 -7.62 -1.05
C CYS A 10 -6.89 -8.15 0.39
N ALA A 11 -5.69 -8.51 0.83
CA ALA A 11 -5.44 -9.05 2.16
C ALA A 11 -5.64 -8.02 3.29
N HIS A 12 -5.71 -6.73 2.96
CA HIS A 12 -5.97 -5.66 3.94
C HIS A 12 -7.46 -5.30 4.06
N CYS A 13 -8.20 -5.20 2.94
CA CYS A 13 -9.60 -4.73 2.95
C CYS A 13 -10.64 -5.79 2.56
N ALA A 14 -10.21 -7.02 2.24
CA ALA A 14 -11.03 -8.15 1.81
C ALA A 14 -11.92 -7.93 0.56
N ARG A 15 -11.75 -6.81 -0.16
CA ARG A 15 -12.46 -6.52 -1.42
C ARG A 15 -11.72 -7.12 -2.62
N PRO A 16 -12.41 -7.42 -3.74
CA PRO A 16 -11.77 -7.94 -4.96
C PRO A 16 -10.59 -7.07 -5.43
N ILE A 17 -9.50 -7.70 -5.90
CA ILE A 17 -8.34 -6.94 -6.41
C ILE A 17 -8.63 -6.25 -7.74
N SER A 18 -9.58 -6.79 -8.51
CA SER A 18 -9.88 -6.38 -9.87
C SER A 18 -10.30 -4.91 -9.95
N GLY A 19 -9.88 -4.24 -11.03
CA GLY A 19 -10.26 -2.85 -11.33
C GLY A 19 -9.45 -1.76 -10.59
N ARG A 20 -8.44 -2.12 -9.80
CA ARG A 20 -7.56 -1.16 -9.11
C ARG A 20 -6.09 -1.58 -9.28
N ALA A 21 -5.16 -0.65 -9.15
CA ALA A 21 -3.74 -1.00 -9.09
C ALA A 21 -3.44 -1.83 -7.83
N PHE A 22 -2.60 -2.85 -7.96
CA PHE A 22 -2.32 -3.79 -6.88
C PHE A 22 -0.88 -4.30 -6.90
N ASN A 23 -0.44 -4.77 -5.75
CA ASN A 23 0.87 -5.37 -5.51
C ASN A 23 0.68 -6.86 -5.25
N VAL A 24 1.60 -7.67 -5.80
CA VAL A 24 1.66 -9.11 -5.59
C VAL A 24 3.01 -9.46 -4.98
N HIS A 25 2.99 -10.05 -3.79
CA HIS A 25 4.21 -10.54 -3.16
C HIS A 25 4.49 -11.99 -3.55
N SER A 26 5.75 -12.42 -3.39
CA SER A 26 6.16 -13.81 -3.61
C SER A 26 5.43 -14.80 -2.69
N CYS A 27 5.02 -14.37 -1.49
CA CYS A 27 4.17 -15.14 -0.57
C CYS A 27 2.68 -15.17 -0.98
N ARG A 28 2.34 -14.69 -2.19
CA ARG A 28 0.99 -14.68 -2.81
C ARG A 28 -0.05 -13.77 -2.17
N HIS A 29 0.26 -13.06 -1.09
CA HIS A 29 -0.62 -11.99 -0.63
C HIS A 29 -0.72 -10.87 -1.66
N LEU A 30 -1.96 -10.44 -1.91
CA LEU A 30 -2.28 -9.35 -2.80
C LEU A 30 -2.82 -8.17 -2.00
N PHE A 31 -2.44 -6.97 -2.40
CA PHE A 31 -2.93 -5.74 -1.79
C PHE A 31 -3.28 -4.74 -2.88
N HIS A 32 -4.40 -4.03 -2.77
CA HIS A 32 -4.53 -2.78 -3.54
C HIS A 32 -3.36 -1.87 -3.15
N ARG A 33 -2.86 -1.08 -4.10
CA ARG A 33 -1.71 -0.20 -3.86
C ARG A 33 -1.89 0.67 -2.61
N GLU A 34 -3.03 1.36 -2.52
CA GLU A 34 -3.40 2.21 -1.36
C GLU A 34 -3.52 1.40 -0.06
N CYS A 35 -3.97 0.14 -0.15
CA CYS A 35 -4.12 -0.72 1.01
C CYS A 35 -2.76 -1.20 1.52
N LEU A 36 -1.81 -1.45 0.62
CA LEU A 36 -0.44 -1.77 0.99
C LEU A 36 0.24 -0.57 1.65
N GLU A 37 0.07 0.63 1.09
CA GLU A 37 0.59 1.88 1.67
C GLU A 37 0.13 2.05 3.11
N ILE A 38 -1.16 1.83 3.40
CA ILE A 38 -1.71 1.89 4.76
C ILE A 38 -1.14 0.76 5.64
N ALA A 39 -1.16 -0.47 5.14
CA ALA A 39 -0.71 -1.64 5.90
C ALA A 39 0.78 -1.58 6.28
N MET A 40 1.60 -0.86 5.50
CA MET A 40 3.03 -0.72 5.75
C MET A 40 3.36 0.38 6.77
N ILE A 41 2.48 1.35 7.05
CA ILE A 41 2.75 2.47 7.97
C ILE A 41 3.35 2.03 9.32
N PRO A 42 2.86 0.98 10.00
CA PRO A 42 3.40 0.56 11.29
C PRO A 42 4.84 0.02 11.24
N PHE A 43 5.34 -0.33 10.05
CA PHE A 43 6.62 -0.98 9.83
C PHE A 43 7.66 -0.08 9.16
N LEU A 44 7.25 1.11 8.71
CA LEU A 44 8.12 2.09 8.09
C LEU A 44 8.71 3.06 9.12
N THR A 45 9.88 3.61 8.80
CA THR A 45 10.43 4.73 9.57
C THR A 45 9.56 5.98 9.40
N ALA A 46 9.61 6.90 10.37
CA ALA A 46 8.88 8.18 10.25
C ALA A 46 9.29 8.98 9.00
N GLU A 47 10.58 8.90 8.61
CA GLU A 47 11.11 9.50 7.39
C GLU A 47 10.49 8.85 6.14
N ASP A 48 10.43 7.53 6.07
CA ASP A 48 9.82 6.81 4.95
C ASP A 48 8.32 7.09 4.83
N VAL A 49 7.59 7.15 5.95
CA VAL A 49 6.17 7.53 5.96
C VAL A 49 5.99 8.95 5.43
N ALA A 50 6.81 9.91 5.87
CA ALA A 50 6.76 11.29 5.40
C ALA A 50 7.07 11.37 3.90
N ARG A 51 8.14 10.71 3.45
CA ARG A 51 8.53 10.63 2.04
C ARG A 51 7.44 10.01 1.18
N MET A 52 6.85 8.90 1.62
CA MET A 52 5.75 8.23 0.92
C MET A 52 4.55 9.15 0.75
N LYS A 53 4.12 9.86 1.81
CA LYS A 53 3.00 10.82 1.74
C LYS A 53 3.29 11.96 0.76
N THR A 54 4.52 12.48 0.76
CA THR A 54 4.94 13.51 -0.22
C THR A 54 4.87 12.97 -1.65
N LEU A 55 5.37 11.76 -1.89
CA LEU A 55 5.33 11.13 -3.22
C LEU A 55 3.89 10.88 -3.70
N ILE A 56 2.98 10.43 -2.83
CA ILE A 56 1.56 10.24 -3.17
C ILE A 56 0.92 11.58 -3.58
N ASN A 57 1.16 12.65 -2.82
CA ASN A 57 0.64 13.98 -3.18
C ASN A 57 1.21 14.49 -4.51
N ASP A 58 2.49 14.22 -4.78
CA ASP A 58 3.12 14.57 -6.06
C ASP A 58 2.59 13.74 -7.22
N GLU A 59 2.30 12.46 -6.99
CA GLU A 59 1.67 11.55 -7.96
C GLU A 59 0.29 12.09 -8.38
N ASP A 60 -0.56 12.44 -7.43
CA ASP A 60 -1.89 13.01 -7.68
C ASP A 60 -1.81 14.31 -8.48
N ARG A 61 -0.86 15.18 -8.12
CA ARG A 61 -0.62 16.43 -8.85
C ARG A 61 -0.17 16.19 -10.28
N VAL A 62 0.77 15.26 -10.49
CA VAL A 62 1.25 14.90 -11.83
C VAL A 62 0.15 14.25 -12.65
N LEU A 63 -0.68 13.41 -12.05
CA LEU A 63 -1.84 12.80 -12.70
C LEU A 63 -2.85 13.87 -13.17
N GLY A 64 -3.12 14.87 -12.33
CA GLY A 64 -3.95 16.02 -12.70
C GLY A 64 -3.37 16.81 -13.89
N GLN A 65 -2.06 17.08 -13.87
CA GLN A 65 -1.36 17.73 -14.98
C GLN A 65 -1.42 16.88 -16.26
N MET A 66 -1.19 15.57 -16.16
CA MET A 66 -1.22 14.66 -17.30
C MET A 66 -2.58 14.66 -17.99
N LYS A 67 -3.68 14.64 -17.22
CA LYS A 67 -5.05 14.78 -17.74
C LYS A 67 -5.27 16.13 -18.44
N ALA A 68 -4.74 17.21 -17.88
CA ALA A 68 -4.85 18.54 -18.49
C ALA A 68 -4.09 18.63 -19.83
N GLU A 69 -2.87 18.09 -19.91
CA GLU A 69 -2.10 18.04 -21.17
C GLU A 69 -2.82 17.21 -22.24
N GLN A 70 -3.45 16.10 -21.84
CA GLN A 70 -4.27 15.28 -22.73
C GLN A 70 -5.46 16.06 -23.30
N LEU A 71 -6.19 16.78 -22.44
CA LEU A 71 -7.33 17.62 -22.86
C LEU A 71 -6.89 18.79 -23.76
N ALA A 72 -5.70 19.34 -23.53
CA ALA A 72 -5.11 20.38 -24.36
C ALA A 72 -4.54 19.86 -25.70
N GLY A 73 -4.54 18.55 -25.93
CA GLY A 73 -3.93 17.94 -27.13
C GLY A 73 -2.40 18.05 -27.18
N ASN A 74 -1.75 18.37 -26.05
CA ASN A 74 -0.29 18.49 -25.97
C ASN A 74 0.35 17.11 -25.76
N ALA A 75 0.60 16.40 -26.86
CA ALA A 75 1.18 15.05 -26.82
C ALA A 75 2.56 15.00 -26.14
N LYS A 76 3.42 16.01 -26.37
CA LYS A 76 4.75 16.08 -25.75
C LYS A 76 4.63 16.26 -24.24
N GLY A 77 3.81 17.22 -23.80
CA GLY A 77 3.53 17.44 -22.39
C GLY A 77 2.95 16.20 -21.71
N PHE A 78 2.02 15.52 -22.35
CA PHE A 78 1.44 14.27 -21.84
C PHE A 78 2.52 13.20 -21.59
N VAL A 79 3.38 12.93 -22.56
CA VAL A 79 4.46 11.93 -22.44
C VAL A 79 5.43 12.29 -21.31
N GLU A 80 5.80 13.56 -21.19
CA GLU A 80 6.66 14.03 -20.09
C GLU A 80 6.02 13.82 -18.71
N LYS A 81 4.70 14.09 -18.57
CA LYS A 81 3.98 13.84 -17.32
C LYS A 81 3.81 12.35 -17.04
N GLN A 82 3.58 11.54 -18.07
CA GLN A 82 3.48 10.08 -17.94
C GLN A 82 4.79 9.46 -17.44
N ASP A 83 5.94 9.85 -17.99
CA ASP A 83 7.26 9.38 -17.53
C ASP A 83 7.49 9.78 -16.06
N LYS A 84 7.15 11.03 -15.70
CA LYS A 84 7.24 11.49 -14.32
C LYS A 84 6.32 10.69 -13.38
N TYR A 85 5.09 10.40 -13.80
CA TYR A 85 4.15 9.59 -13.02
C TYR A 85 4.72 8.19 -12.75
N LEU A 86 5.24 7.52 -13.78
CA LEU A 86 5.83 6.18 -13.65
C LEU A 86 7.03 6.16 -12.69
N LYS A 87 7.88 7.20 -12.73
CA LYS A 87 9.01 7.35 -11.80
C LYS A 87 8.54 7.49 -10.35
N ILE A 88 7.51 8.31 -10.11
CA ILE A 88 6.96 8.49 -8.75
C ILE A 88 6.32 7.18 -8.26
N ALA A 89 5.51 6.52 -9.09
CA ALA A 89 4.89 5.24 -8.75
C ALA A 89 5.93 4.17 -8.40
N ALA A 90 7.06 4.11 -9.13
CA ALA A 90 8.17 3.21 -8.81
C ALA A 90 8.84 3.54 -7.47
N LEU A 91 9.02 4.83 -7.15
CA LEU A 91 9.58 5.25 -5.86
C LEU A 91 8.68 4.87 -4.69
N ILE A 92 7.35 5.03 -4.83
CA ILE A 92 6.38 4.55 -3.83
C ILE A 92 6.49 3.03 -3.70
N GLY A 93 6.53 2.32 -4.83
CA GLY A 93 6.71 0.86 -4.86
C GLY A 93 7.98 0.38 -4.15
N ASN A 94 9.08 1.13 -4.21
CA ASN A 94 10.32 0.79 -3.50
C ASN A 94 10.23 1.00 -1.98
N ILE A 95 9.32 1.86 -1.51
CA ILE A 95 9.08 2.06 -0.07
C ILE A 95 8.22 0.90 0.47
N VAL A 96 7.14 0.55 -0.23
CA VAL A 96 6.12 -0.36 0.30
C VAL A 96 6.19 -1.79 -0.22
N GLY A 97 6.91 -2.04 -1.32
CA GLY A 97 6.84 -3.29 -2.09
C GLY A 97 7.91 -4.32 -1.78
N ASN A 98 8.92 -3.99 -0.97
CA ASN A 98 10.07 -4.89 -0.72
C ASN A 98 9.68 -6.09 0.15
N GLU A 99 8.75 -5.91 1.09
CA GLU A 99 8.29 -6.96 1.99
C GLU A 99 6.77 -6.96 2.10
N CYS A 100 6.20 -8.11 2.45
CA CYS A 100 4.77 -8.22 2.71
C CYS A 100 4.51 -7.95 4.20
N PRO A 101 3.53 -7.11 4.57
CA PRO A 101 3.24 -6.81 5.97
C PRO A 101 2.67 -8.00 6.77
N LEU A 102 2.29 -9.09 6.09
CA LEU A 102 1.63 -10.26 6.68
C LEU A 102 2.51 -11.53 6.69
N CYS A 103 3.73 -11.47 6.13
CA CYS A 103 4.61 -12.64 6.03
C CYS A 103 6.08 -12.19 6.15
N GLY A 104 7.02 -13.14 6.33
CA GLY A 104 8.45 -12.82 6.38
C GLY A 104 8.87 -12.07 7.66
N ASP A 105 9.91 -11.24 7.55
CA ASP A 105 10.59 -10.62 8.68
C ASP A 105 9.67 -9.68 9.47
N ILE A 106 8.81 -8.91 8.78
CA ILE A 106 7.77 -8.11 9.43
C ILE A 106 6.91 -8.99 10.33
N ALA A 107 6.34 -10.08 9.82
CA ALA A 107 5.49 -10.97 10.61
C ALA A 107 6.24 -11.63 11.76
N ILE A 108 7.46 -12.11 11.53
CA ILE A 108 8.31 -12.73 12.56
C ILE A 108 8.57 -11.76 13.70
N SER A 109 8.88 -10.49 13.39
CA SER A 109 9.15 -9.46 14.40
C SER A 109 7.94 -9.10 15.27
N GLN A 110 6.73 -9.54 14.91
CA GLN A 110 5.52 -9.31 15.71
C GLN A 110 5.18 -10.48 16.66
N ILE A 111 5.83 -11.65 16.55
CA ILE A 111 5.44 -12.85 17.32
C ILE A 111 5.50 -12.62 18.84
N ASP A 112 6.50 -11.86 19.30
CA ASP A 112 6.70 -11.56 20.72
C ASP A 112 5.91 -10.33 21.19
N LYS A 113 5.17 -9.66 20.30
CA LYS A 113 4.38 -8.49 20.66
C LYS A 113 3.03 -8.93 21.19
N LYS A 114 2.63 -8.33 22.32
CA LYS A 114 1.29 -8.53 22.88
C LYS A 114 0.25 -8.11 21.83
N PHE A 115 -0.73 -8.97 21.59
CA PHE A 115 -1.86 -8.68 20.71
C PHE A 115 -2.74 -7.54 21.24
N MET A 116 -2.77 -7.39 22.56
CA MET A 116 -3.55 -6.38 23.28
C MET A 116 -2.63 -5.67 24.27
N SER A 117 -2.90 -4.40 24.51
CA SER A 117 -2.39 -3.72 25.70
C SER A 117 -2.92 -4.39 26.97
N ASP A 118 -2.25 -4.17 28.09
CA ASP A 118 -2.68 -4.74 29.38
C ASP A 118 -4.09 -4.23 29.78
N GLU A 119 -4.43 -3.00 29.38
CA GLU A 119 -5.75 -2.40 29.60
C GLU A 119 -6.84 -3.02 28.73
N GLU A 120 -6.57 -3.22 27.44
CA GLU A 120 -7.50 -3.92 26.53
C GLU A 120 -7.71 -5.37 26.98
N PHE A 121 -6.64 -6.06 27.37
CA PHE A 121 -6.73 -7.44 27.87
C PHE A 121 -7.59 -7.53 29.14
N ALA A 122 -7.38 -6.62 30.09
CA ALA A 122 -8.21 -6.58 31.30
C ALA A 122 -9.69 -6.32 30.98
N THR A 123 -9.96 -5.43 30.02
CA THR A 123 -11.33 -5.13 29.58
C THR A 123 -12.00 -6.34 28.92
N ASP A 124 -11.30 -7.01 28.01
CA ASP A 124 -11.82 -8.22 27.35
C ASP A 124 -12.04 -9.34 28.37
N LEU A 125 -11.07 -9.62 29.24
CA LEU A 125 -11.19 -10.63 30.30
C LEU A 125 -12.43 -10.40 31.18
N ASN A 126 -12.71 -9.15 31.56
CA ASN A 126 -13.89 -8.82 32.37
C ASN A 126 -15.21 -9.07 31.63
N SER A 127 -15.24 -8.96 30.29
CA SER A 127 -16.45 -9.21 29.50
C SER A 127 -16.83 -10.70 29.41
N TRP A 128 -15.90 -11.61 29.66
CA TRP A 128 -16.13 -13.07 29.64
C TRP A 128 -16.57 -13.63 31.00
N ILE A 129 -16.46 -12.84 32.07
CA ILE A 129 -16.76 -13.24 33.46
C ILE A 129 -18.16 -12.77 33.88
N LEU A 130 -18.86 -12.00 33.03
CA LEU A 130 -20.26 -11.60 33.16
C LEU A 130 -21.18 -12.53 32.35
#